data_AF-A0A7C2WE29-F1
#
_entry.id   AF-A0A7C2WE29-F1
#
_cell.length_a   1.000
_cell.length_b   1.000
_cell.length_c   1.000
_cell.angle_alpha   90.00
_cell.angle_beta   90.00
_cell.angle_gamma   90.00
#
_symmetry.space_group_name_H-M   'P 1'
#
loop_
_entity.id
_entity.type
_entity.pdbx_description
1 polymer ?
#
loop_
_entity_poly.entity_id
_entity_poly.type
_entity_poly.pdbx_seq_one_letter_code
_entity_poly.pdbx_strand_id
1 'polypeptide(L)'
;MLLAFLVRRLLWIIPVILTVTTITFFLMHRAPGGPWDREKPVAKETLQALNAKFGLDKPEWLNINGLRQAWSSGVRNPARLVLTLLDSQYFNYLWHLAQGDLGPSYRSKGTETVQSILLRS
;
A
#
# COMPACT_ATOMS: atom_id res chain seq x y z
N MET A 1 -4.27 -17.63 35.11
CA MET A 1 -5.03 -18.49 34.17
C MET A 1 -5.77 -17.70 33.09
N LEU A 2 -6.57 -16.68 33.44
CA LEU A 2 -7.31 -15.88 32.45
C LEU A 2 -6.40 -15.05 31.52
N LEU A 3 -5.36 -14.36 32.03
CA LEU A 3 -4.47 -13.53 31.19
C LEU A 3 -3.77 -14.34 30.09
N ALA A 4 -3.27 -15.54 30.41
CA ALA A 4 -2.66 -16.44 29.43
C ALA A 4 -3.66 -16.93 28.37
N PHE A 5 -4.92 -17.15 28.76
CA PHE A 5 -6.00 -17.49 27.82
C PHE A 5 -6.33 -16.31 26.89
N LEU A 6 -6.41 -15.08 27.41
CA LEU A 6 -6.62 -13.87 26.61
C LEU A 6 -5.47 -13.66 25.62
N VAL A 7 -4.22 -13.69 26.08
CA VAL A 7 -3.04 -13.50 25.22
C VAL A 7 -2.99 -14.58 24.14
N ARG A 8 -3.22 -15.85 24.50
CA ARG A 8 -3.28 -16.94 23.52
C ARG A 8 -4.37 -16.70 22.48
N ARG A 9 -5.55 -16.24 22.89
CA ARG A 9 -6.65 -15.92 21.97
C ARG A 9 -6.31 -14.76 21.03
N LEU A 10 -5.70 -13.68 21.53
CA LEU A 10 -5.22 -12.58 20.70
C LEU A 10 -4.17 -13.06 19.70
N LEU A 11 -3.20 -13.86 20.14
CA LEU A 11 -2.17 -14.43 19.25
C LEU A 11 -2.75 -15.32 18.15
N TRP A 12 -3.86 -16.03 18.42
CA TRP A 12 -4.57 -16.82 17.40
C TRP A 12 -5.38 -15.98 16.41
N ILE A 13 -5.83 -14.78 16.79
CA ILE A 13 -6.56 -13.88 15.89
C ILE A 13 -5.62 -13.29 14.83
N ILE A 14 -4.37 -12.98 15.20
CA ILE A 14 -3.37 -12.41 14.31
C ILE A 14 -3.20 -13.22 13.01
N PRO A 15 -2.89 -14.54 13.03
CA PRO A 15 -2.72 -15.32 11.80
C PRO A 15 -4.02 -15.44 10.99
N VAL A 16 -5.19 -15.44 11.65
CA VAL A 16 -6.49 -15.47 10.95
C VAL A 16 -6.70 -14.19 10.16
N ILE A 17 -6.55 -13.02 10.80
CA ILE A 17 -6.67 -11.72 10.13
C ILE A 17 -5.62 -11.60 9.02
N LEU A 18 -4.37 -11.97 9.29
CA LEU A 18 -3.31 -11.97 8.28
C LEU A 18 -3.67 -12.85 7.08
N THR A 19 -4.18 -14.07 7.31
CA THR A 19 -4.56 -14.98 6.22
C THR A 19 -5.68 -14.39 5.36
N VAL A 20 -6.75 -13.91 5.99
CA VAL A 20 -7.90 -13.34 5.29
C VAL A 20 -7.49 -12.10 4.50
N THR A 21 -6.80 -11.15 5.14
CA THR A 21 -6.34 -9.91 4.50
C THR A 21 -5.39 -10.17 3.34
N THR A 22 -4.48 -11.14 3.48
CA THR A 22 -3.56 -11.55 2.40
C THR A 22 -4.33 -12.08 1.21
N ILE A 23 -5.26 -13.02 1.43
CA ILE A 23 -6.08 -13.60 0.35
C ILE A 23 -6.90 -12.50 -0.33
N THR A 24 -7.59 -11.65 0.45
CA THR A 24 -8.40 -10.55 -0.08
C THR A 24 -7.57 -9.56 -0.91
N PHE A 25 -6.39 -9.17 -0.41
CA PHE A 25 -5.49 -8.23 -1.10
C PHE A 25 -5.06 -8.77 -2.47
N PHE A 26 -4.61 -10.02 -2.52
CA PHE A 26 -4.18 -10.63 -3.78
C PHE A 26 -5.33 -10.87 -4.75
N LEU A 27 -6.51 -11.25 -4.26
CA LEU A 27 -7.71 -11.38 -5.09
C LEU A 27 -8.07 -10.04 -5.75
N MET A 28 -7.99 -8.93 -5.00
CA MET A 28 -8.23 -7.59 -5.54
C MET A 28 -7.19 -7.18 -6.59
N HIS A 29 -5.91 -7.47 -6.37
CA HIS A 29 -4.84 -7.13 -7.33
C HIS A 29 -4.85 -8.01 -8.59
N ARG A 30 -5.36 -9.24 -8.48
CA ARG A 30 -5.52 -10.16 -9.62
C ARG A 30 -6.76 -9.88 -10.46
N ALA A 31 -7.71 -9.09 -9.95
CA ALA A 31 -8.91 -8.75 -10.68
C ALA A 31 -8.55 -7.93 -11.94
N PRO A 32 -9.15 -8.21 -13.11
CA PRO A 32 -8.92 -7.42 -14.31
C PRO A 32 -9.53 -6.03 -14.15
N GLY A 33 -8.69 -5.00 -14.17
CA GLY A 33 -9.08 -3.59 -14.10
C GLY A 33 -8.38 -2.83 -12.96
N GLY A 34 -7.89 -1.63 -13.26
CA GLY A 34 -7.27 -0.73 -12.28
C GLY A 34 -8.27 0.24 -11.63
N PRO A 35 -7.93 0.86 -10.49
CA PRO A 35 -8.78 1.86 -9.81
C PRO A 35 -9.09 3.09 -10.67
N TRP A 36 -8.39 3.26 -11.79
CA TRP A 36 -8.51 4.36 -12.74
C TRP A 36 -9.06 3.95 -14.11
N ASP A 37 -9.36 2.66 -14.34
CA ASP A 37 -9.98 2.19 -15.58
C ASP A 37 -11.44 2.65 -15.62
N ARG A 38 -11.65 3.86 -16.15
CA ARG A 38 -12.95 4.50 -16.36
C ARG A 38 -13.25 4.60 -17.85
N GLU A 39 -14.52 4.82 -18.17
CA GLU A 39 -14.98 5.08 -19.55
C GLU A 39 -14.28 6.28 -20.23
N LYS A 40 -13.69 7.20 -19.45
CA LYS A 40 -12.86 8.30 -19.98
C LYS A 40 -11.39 8.06 -19.65
N PRO A 41 -10.50 8.00 -20.65
CA PRO A 41 -9.07 7.86 -20.42
C PRO A 41 -8.54 9.10 -19.70
N VAL A 42 -7.88 8.87 -18.56
CA VAL A 42 -7.17 9.92 -17.81
C VAL A 42 -5.87 10.22 -18.54
N ALA A 43 -5.45 11.49 -18.57
CA ALA A 43 -4.16 11.87 -19.15
C ALA A 43 -3.02 11.11 -18.44
N LYS A 44 -2.02 10.65 -19.21
CA LYS A 44 -0.93 9.79 -18.69
C LYS A 44 -0.16 10.44 -17.52
N GLU A 45 0.05 11.75 -17.57
CA GLU A 45 0.71 12.53 -16.52
C GLU A 45 -0.13 12.55 -15.23
N THR A 46 -1.44 12.78 -15.36
CA THR A 46 -2.37 12.73 -14.23
C THR A 46 -2.42 11.33 -13.64
N LEU A 47 -2.41 10.28 -14.46
CA LEU A 47 -2.33 8.88 -14.00
C LEU A 47 -1.09 8.61 -13.15
N GLN A 48 0.08 9.11 -13.56
CA GLN A 48 1.33 8.93 -12.80
C GLN A 48 1.28 9.67 -11.46
N ALA A 49 0.81 10.93 -11.45
CA ALA A 49 0.64 11.69 -10.22
C ALA A 49 -0.36 11.03 -9.26
N LEU A 50 -1.45 10.47 -9.78
CA LEU A 50 -2.41 9.70 -8.99
C LEU A 50 -1.79 8.41 -8.45
N ASN A 51 -1.07 7.65 -9.28
CA ASN A 51 -0.44 6.41 -8.82
C ASN A 51 0.58 6.68 -7.71
N ALA A 52 1.39 7.74 -7.82
CA ALA A 52 2.32 8.15 -6.77
C ALA A 52 1.59 8.60 -5.48
N LYS A 53 0.49 9.37 -5.62
CA LYS A 53 -0.30 9.84 -4.46
C LYS A 53 -0.95 8.69 -3.69
N PHE A 54 -1.40 7.65 -4.39
CA PHE A 54 -2.07 6.49 -3.80
C PHE A 54 -1.12 5.31 -3.54
N GLY A 55 0.17 5.44 -3.84
CA GLY A 55 1.17 4.39 -3.65
C GLY A 55 1.02 3.18 -4.58
N LEU A 56 0.27 3.33 -5.69
CA LEU A 56 0.05 2.30 -6.70
C LEU A 56 1.28 2.10 -7.60
N ASP A 57 2.27 3.01 -7.50
CA ASP A 57 3.59 2.90 -8.13
C ASP A 57 4.53 1.94 -7.38
N LYS A 58 4.22 1.63 -6.11
CA LYS A 58 5.01 0.71 -5.29
C LYS A 58 4.81 -0.75 -5.74
N PRO A 59 5.78 -1.64 -5.50
CA PRO A 59 5.59 -3.06 -5.75
C PRO A 59 4.54 -3.66 -4.82
N GLU A 60 3.88 -4.72 -5.27
CA GLU A 60 2.77 -5.36 -4.53
C GLU A 60 3.24 -5.95 -3.19
N TRP A 61 4.42 -6.59 -3.15
CA TRP A 61 4.89 -7.33 -1.97
C TRP A 61 6.28 -6.93 -1.47
N LEU A 62 7.36 -7.07 -2.24
CA LEU A 62 8.73 -6.73 -1.81
C LEU A 62 9.27 -5.58 -2.64
N ASN A 63 9.84 -4.57 -1.98
CA ASN A 63 10.48 -3.45 -2.65
C ASN A 63 11.98 -3.67 -2.85
N ILE A 64 12.29 -4.57 -3.78
CA ILE A 64 13.67 -4.90 -4.17
C ILE A 64 14.36 -3.68 -4.77
N ASN A 65 13.63 -2.85 -5.54
CA ASN A 65 14.18 -1.65 -6.16
C ASN A 65 14.59 -0.62 -5.11
N GLY A 66 13.72 -0.37 -4.12
CA GLY A 66 14.00 0.49 -2.97
C GLY A 66 15.15 -0.02 -2.11
N LEU A 67 15.20 -1.34 -1.86
CA LEU A 67 16.33 -1.95 -1.16
C LEU A 67 17.65 -1.78 -1.93
N ARG A 68 17.65 -2.03 -3.24
CA ARG A 68 18.83 -1.85 -4.10
C ARG A 68 19.30 -0.40 -4.07
N GLN A 69 18.37 0.55 -4.11
CA GLN A 69 18.66 1.97 -4.05
C GLN A 69 19.20 2.41 -2.67
N ALA A 70 18.63 1.87 -1.60
CA ALA A 70 19.11 2.10 -0.23
C ALA A 70 20.53 1.54 -0.04
N TRP A 71 20.80 0.37 -0.61
CA TRP A 71 22.12 -0.24 -0.58
C TRP A 71 23.14 0.57 -1.40
N SER A 72 22.78 0.99 -2.62
CA SER A 72 23.67 1.80 -3.47
C SER A 72 23.95 3.20 -2.92
N SER A 73 23.05 3.74 -2.09
CA SER A 73 23.23 5.02 -1.40
C SER A 73 24.09 4.92 -0.13
N GLY A 74 24.58 3.73 0.22
CA GLY A 74 25.48 3.53 1.36
C GLY A 74 24.78 3.34 2.71
N VAL A 75 23.48 3.05 2.74
CA VAL A 75 22.76 2.72 3.98
C VAL A 75 23.25 1.38 4.51
N ARG A 76 23.89 1.39 5.68
CA ARG A 76 24.44 0.18 6.33
C ARG A 76 23.60 -0.35 7.48
N ASN A 77 22.58 0.39 7.91
CA ASN A 77 21.73 -0.03 9.00
C ASN A 77 20.79 -1.17 8.53
N PRO A 78 20.91 -2.40 9.09
CA PRO A 78 20.11 -3.53 8.66
C PRO A 78 18.62 -3.33 8.88
N ALA A 79 18.23 -2.63 9.96
CA ALA A 79 16.82 -2.36 10.23
C ALA A 79 16.21 -1.43 9.17
N ARG A 80 16.96 -0.42 8.72
CA ARG A 80 16.49 0.48 7.65
C ARG A 80 16.35 -0.27 6.32
N LEU A 81 17.29 -1.16 6.00
CA LEU A 81 17.22 -1.99 4.80
C LEU A 81 15.99 -2.90 4.82
N VAL A 82 15.70 -3.55 5.95
CA VAL A 82 14.50 -4.37 6.11
C VAL A 82 13.24 -3.53 5.96
N LEU A 83 13.16 -2.37 6.62
CA LEU A 83 12.00 -1.48 6.49
C LEU A 83 11.79 -1.00 5.04
N THR A 84 12.86 -0.70 4.31
CA THR A 84 12.75 -0.34 2.88
C THR A 84 12.32 -1.51 2.02
N LEU A 85 12.76 -2.74 2.33
CA LEU A 85 12.33 -3.94 1.61
C LEU A 85 10.83 -4.21 1.83
N LEU A 86 10.34 -3.93 3.03
CA LEU A 86 8.94 -4.02 3.40
C LEU A 86 8.11 -2.81 2.93
N ASP A 87 8.70 -1.79 2.29
CA ASP A 87 7.94 -0.65 1.78
C ASP A 87 7.20 -0.99 0.47
N SER A 88 6.12 -1.77 0.58
CA SER A 88 5.30 -2.26 -0.52
C SER A 88 3.82 -1.96 -0.31
N GLN A 89 2.99 -2.16 -1.34
CA GLN A 89 1.54 -1.95 -1.24
C GLN A 89 0.91 -2.83 -0.15
N TYR A 90 1.28 -4.11 -0.10
CA TYR A 90 0.77 -5.07 0.88
C TYR A 90 1.14 -4.72 2.32
N PHE A 91 2.42 -4.46 2.61
CA PHE A 91 2.86 -4.15 3.97
C PHE A 91 2.39 -2.77 4.42
N ASN A 92 2.32 -1.78 3.52
CA ASN A 92 1.68 -0.52 3.81
C ASN A 92 0.20 -0.74 4.15
N TYR A 93 -0.54 -1.53 3.37
CA TYR A 93 -1.93 -1.89 3.69
C TYR A 93 -2.07 -2.54 5.08
N LEU A 94 -1.22 -3.51 5.43
CA LEU A 94 -1.22 -4.12 6.76
C LEU A 94 -0.93 -3.12 7.89
N TRP A 95 -0.01 -2.19 7.66
CA TRP A 95 0.34 -1.16 8.63
C TRP A 95 -0.83 -0.19 8.88
N HIS A 96 -1.52 0.25 7.82
CA HIS A 96 -2.72 1.07 7.94
C HIS A 96 -3.84 0.29 8.64
N LEU A 97 -4.07 -0.98 8.25
CA LEU A 97 -5.07 -1.85 8.87
C LEU A 97 -4.83 -2.01 10.38
N ALA A 98 -3.58 -2.16 10.80
CA ALA A 98 -3.21 -2.26 12.22
C ALA A 98 -3.52 -0.97 13.00
N GLN A 99 -3.56 0.18 12.33
CA GLN A 99 -3.96 1.47 12.90
C GLN A 99 -5.47 1.71 12.83
N GLY A 100 -6.23 0.80 12.21
CA GLY A 100 -7.66 0.99 11.93
C GLY A 100 -7.95 1.88 10.71
N ASP A 101 -6.93 2.19 9.90
CA ASP A 101 -7.07 2.91 8.64
C ASP A 101 -7.18 1.90 7.49
N LEU A 102 -8.28 1.93 6.74
CA LEU A 102 -8.48 1.04 5.59
C LEU A 102 -7.91 1.62 4.28
N GLY A 103 -7.24 2.77 4.37
CA GLY A 103 -6.71 3.50 3.25
C GLY A 103 -7.71 4.49 2.64
N PRO A 104 -7.23 5.36 1.74
CA PRO A 104 -8.04 6.40 1.14
C PRO A 104 -9.08 5.84 0.18
N SER A 105 -10.30 6.38 0.22
CA SER A 105 -11.33 5.98 -0.74
C SER A 105 -11.01 6.52 -2.14
N TYR A 106 -11.01 5.67 -3.16
CA TYR A 106 -10.79 6.05 -4.57
C TYR A 106 -11.93 6.86 -5.21
N ARG A 107 -12.99 7.16 -4.45
CA ARG A 107 -14.11 8.02 -4.88
C ARG A 107 -13.74 9.49 -4.76
N SER A 108 -12.85 9.95 -5.65
CA SER A 108 -12.75 11.38 -5.96
C SER A 108 -13.96 11.77 -6.82
N LYS A 109 -14.99 12.34 -6.18
CA LYS A 109 -16.02 13.13 -6.86
C LYS A 109 -15.36 14.46 -7.25
N GLY A 110 -15.31 14.73 -8.56
CA GLY A 110 -14.56 15.83 -9.17
C GLY A 110 -14.80 17.20 -8.57
N THR A 111 -13.79 17.72 -7.88
CA THR A 111 -13.64 19.16 -7.61
C THR A 111 -12.21 19.67 -7.82
N GLU A 112 -11.21 18.78 -7.98
CA GLU A 112 -9.88 19.18 -8.43
C GLU A 112 -9.82 19.07 -9.95
N THR A 113 -10.03 20.21 -10.62
CA THR A 113 -9.83 20.41 -12.06
C THR A 113 -8.38 20.06 -12.43
N VAL A 114 -8.15 19.48 -13.61
CA VAL A 114 -6.80 19.08 -14.12
C VAL A 114 -5.79 20.23 -13.99
N GLN A 115 -6.25 21.46 -14.09
CA GLN A 115 -5.48 22.69 -13.89
C GLN A 115 -4.89 22.84 -12.48
N SER A 116 -5.57 22.34 -11.43
CA SER A 116 -5.10 22.43 -10.04
C SER A 116 -3.91 21.50 -9.73
N ILE A 117 -3.74 20.43 -10.50
CA ILE A 117 -2.61 19.50 -10.36
C ILE A 117 -1.35 20.07 -11.04
N LEU A 118 -1.50 20.81 -12.15
CA LEU A 118 -0.38 21.46 -12.86
C LEU A 118 0.08 22.77 -12.20
N LEU A 119 -0.78 23.46 -11.45
CA LEU A 119 -0.43 24.73 -10.79
C LEU A 119 0.27 24.54 -9.42
N ARG A 120 0.36 23.30 -8.91
CA ARG A 120 0.97 22.98 -7.61
C ARG A 120 2.36 22.33 -7.74
N SER A 121 2.84 22.10 -8.98
CA SER A 121 4.20 21.63 -9.30
C SER A 121 5.16 22.78 -9.51
#